data_AF-A0AAU6WW91-F1
#
_entry.id   AF-A0AAU6WW91-F1
#
_cell.length_a   1.000
_cell.length_b   1.000
_cell.length_c   1.000
_cell.angle_alpha   90.00
_cell.angle_beta   90.00
_cell.angle_gamma   90.00
#
_symmetry.space_group_name_H-M   'P 1'
#
loop_
_entity.id
_entity.type
_entity.pdbx_description
1 polymer ?
#
loop_
_entity_poly.entity_id
_entity_poly.type
_entity_poly.pdbx_seq_one_letter_code
_entity_poly.pdbx_strand_id
1 'polypeptide(L)'
;MKKNYLIALAAVAFCVSCKKKETADAPLNDVKLENNNKITAIPTQFIGSVVGFNNTVRAGGGPSPSPAGNTIYNLPLYKSSALEADWWDNLVEEFAYSGMDFFAANCRGYSPNSPNVDHGDPRKLTNLVAAMDRRGLAGKFKVAVFDDCPSSWGANRNVDNGLGYQATNPKFDCSLTANYQYIWDYNIKTAFQNIPDAKRFKYNGRPVVIFWSVTTNWAVNYGNSNLKKILQYIRTQFNATFGQNPYLIVDKSWLDRDPTVNDPAVIDAVHNWFNMANPYTNYTFNNVKVGAGVPGFSVVQGSTNMFIDANHGQTLLNLLNNTKGAGAALTIIEGFTDCAENAAVFRSKDATYYDYPNQRINIIRRYSNDPYPAILKVEAEGCDSFNDVTTGNSGNTYREGNIDIVKTNDSNGGWHVTAAQANEWMEWKELPLVVNNKFQIRYSSNQAATVKFSVDGVDLGTINVPITGNGVWSTLDAGTKSFASNSLHTVRLTVVSGSLSINYFNRLAM
;
A
#
# COMPACT_ATOMS: atom_id res chain seq x y z
N MET A 1 -7.48 61.44 49.52
CA MET A 1 -6.00 61.56 49.46
C MET A 1 -5.50 60.39 48.61
N LYS A 2 -4.85 60.50 47.44
CA LYS A 2 -4.04 61.54 46.77
C LYS A 2 -4.27 61.52 45.25
N LYS A 3 -3.97 62.67 44.64
CA LYS A 3 -3.96 63.16 43.25
C LYS A 3 -3.13 62.33 42.22
N ASN A 4 -3.67 62.16 41.00
CA ASN A 4 -3.21 62.68 39.67
C ASN A 4 -2.40 61.63 38.85
N TYR A 5 -2.36 61.53 37.51
CA TYR A 5 -2.58 62.44 36.37
C TYR A 5 -3.12 61.69 35.12
N LEU A 6 -3.85 62.41 34.25
CA LEU A 6 -4.15 62.06 32.85
C LEU A 6 -2.88 62.10 31.99
N ILE A 7 -2.74 61.15 31.05
CA ILE A 7 -2.20 61.40 29.69
C ILE A 7 -3.03 60.55 28.70
N ALA A 8 -3.60 61.21 27.70
CA ALA A 8 -4.35 60.59 26.61
C ALA A 8 -3.42 60.05 25.51
N LEU A 9 -3.77 58.93 24.88
CA LEU A 9 -3.36 58.63 23.51
C LEU A 9 -4.44 57.76 22.84
N ALA A 10 -5.03 58.27 21.76
CA ALA A 10 -5.95 57.56 20.90
C ALA A 10 -5.16 56.60 19.99
N ALA A 11 -5.65 55.37 19.79
CA ALA A 11 -5.15 54.48 18.76
C ALA A 11 -6.32 53.77 18.05
N VAL A 12 -6.32 53.97 16.74
CA VAL A 12 -7.27 53.58 15.70
C VAL A 12 -7.39 52.06 15.59
N ALA A 13 -8.63 51.57 15.48
CA ALA A 13 -8.92 50.18 15.13
C ALA A 13 -8.57 49.94 13.65
N PHE A 14 -7.55 49.14 13.39
CA PHE A 14 -7.25 48.60 12.06
C PHE A 14 -7.80 47.18 11.94
N CYS A 15 -8.85 47.03 11.14
CA CYS A 15 -9.25 45.74 10.57
C CYS A 15 -8.17 45.28 9.59
N VAL A 16 -7.41 44.24 9.94
CA VAL A 16 -6.50 43.57 9.00
C VAL A 16 -7.18 42.32 8.47
N SER A 17 -7.62 42.42 7.21
CA SER A 17 -7.98 41.29 6.36
C SER A 17 -6.75 40.39 6.17
N CYS A 18 -6.81 39.16 6.68
CA CYS A 18 -5.83 38.12 6.36
C CYS A 18 -6.14 37.57 4.96
N LYS A 19 -5.44 38.11 3.94
CA LYS A 19 -5.35 37.45 2.63
C LYS A 19 -4.60 36.13 2.80
N LYS A 20 -5.29 35.00 2.55
CA LYS A 20 -4.63 33.71 2.30
C LYS A 20 -3.67 33.91 1.12
N LYS A 21 -2.39 33.64 1.36
CA LYS A 21 -1.37 33.58 0.32
C LYS A 21 -1.52 32.22 -0.34
N GLU A 22 -2.03 32.18 -1.57
CA GLU A 22 -1.92 31.00 -2.43
C GLU A 22 -0.43 30.73 -2.62
N THR A 23 0.06 29.66 -2.00
CA THR A 23 1.36 29.10 -2.33
C THR A 23 1.19 28.29 -3.59
N ALA A 24 1.80 28.76 -4.68
CA ALA A 24 1.93 27.97 -5.90
C ALA A 24 2.67 26.66 -5.55
N ASP A 25 2.05 25.53 -5.87
CA ASP A 25 2.68 24.22 -5.83
C ASP A 25 3.95 24.25 -6.68
N ALA A 26 5.10 24.02 -6.07
CA ALA A 26 6.31 23.74 -6.83
C ALA A 26 6.16 22.34 -7.43
N PRO A 27 6.32 22.15 -8.75
CA PRO A 27 6.27 20.81 -9.32
C PRO A 27 7.39 19.95 -8.72
N LEU A 28 7.06 18.71 -8.38
CA LEU A 28 8.02 17.69 -7.98
C LEU A 28 9.03 17.51 -9.12
N ASN A 29 10.32 17.70 -8.84
CA ASN A 29 11.36 17.58 -9.86
C ASN A 29 11.40 16.15 -10.44
N ASP A 30 11.11 16.02 -11.72
CA ASP A 30 11.32 14.80 -12.50
C ASP A 30 12.82 14.52 -12.63
N VAL A 31 13.28 13.40 -12.07
CA VAL A 31 14.63 12.89 -12.32
C VAL A 31 14.60 12.07 -13.59
N LYS A 32 15.25 12.57 -14.65
CA LYS A 32 15.57 11.78 -15.85
C LYS A 32 16.54 10.66 -15.47
N LEU A 33 16.14 9.41 -15.69
CA LEU A 33 17.05 8.26 -15.64
C LEU A 33 17.96 8.32 -16.88
N GLU A 34 19.23 8.68 -16.70
CA GLU A 34 20.22 8.66 -17.78
C GLU A 34 20.73 7.23 -18.06
N ASN A 35 20.62 6.81 -19.32
CA ASN A 35 21.13 5.53 -19.81
C ASN A 35 22.66 5.58 -19.97
N ASN A 36 23.41 5.14 -18.96
CA ASN A 36 24.85 4.94 -19.11
C ASN A 36 25.19 3.49 -19.51
N ASN A 37 25.69 3.35 -20.74
CA ASN A 37 26.14 2.11 -21.36
C ASN A 37 27.38 1.51 -20.65
N LYS A 38 27.15 0.50 -19.81
CA LYS A 38 28.02 -0.68 -19.60
C LYS A 38 27.12 -1.87 -19.25
N ILE A 39 26.81 -2.71 -20.25
CA ILE A 39 25.89 -3.85 -20.08
C ILE A 39 26.65 -5.05 -19.48
N THR A 40 26.87 -5.00 -18.17
CA THR A 40 26.53 -6.16 -17.34
C THR A 40 25.05 -6.03 -17.06
N ALA A 41 24.22 -7.02 -17.41
CA ALA A 41 22.78 -6.97 -17.15
C ALA A 41 22.55 -6.60 -15.67
N ILE A 42 22.01 -5.41 -15.41
CA ILE A 42 21.66 -4.98 -14.07
C ILE A 42 20.63 -5.99 -13.56
N PRO A 43 20.82 -6.61 -12.37
CA PRO A 43 19.82 -7.50 -11.81
C PRO A 43 18.46 -6.80 -11.74
N THR A 44 17.39 -7.47 -12.15
CA THR A 44 16.03 -6.91 -12.03
C THR A 44 15.77 -6.55 -10.56
N GLN A 45 15.36 -5.31 -10.32
CA GLN A 45 15.11 -4.77 -8.99
C GLN A 45 13.61 -4.76 -8.70
N PHE A 46 13.21 -5.21 -7.52
CA PHE A 46 11.79 -5.33 -7.15
C PHE A 46 11.43 -4.42 -5.98
N ILE A 47 10.25 -3.83 -6.05
CA ILE A 47 9.63 -3.12 -4.92
C ILE A 47 8.45 -3.93 -4.42
N GLY A 48 8.32 -4.03 -3.12
CA GLY A 48 7.14 -4.53 -2.47
C GLY A 48 6.92 -3.85 -1.14
N SER A 49 5.77 -4.15 -0.54
CA SER A 49 5.39 -3.61 0.74
C SER A 49 4.84 -4.70 1.64
N VAL A 50 5.10 -4.56 2.94
CA VAL A 50 4.46 -5.38 3.98
C VAL A 50 2.99 -5.02 4.02
N VAL A 51 2.14 -6.03 3.95
CA VAL A 51 0.69 -5.83 3.94
C VAL A 51 0.06 -6.56 5.11
N GLY A 52 -0.36 -5.78 6.10
CA GLY A 52 -1.22 -6.27 7.17
C GLY A 52 -2.61 -6.59 6.65
N PHE A 53 -3.14 -7.72 7.05
CA PHE A 53 -4.50 -8.13 6.69
C PHE A 53 -5.27 -8.67 7.89
N ASN A 54 -4.93 -8.25 9.11
CA ASN A 54 -5.67 -8.63 10.32
C ASN A 54 -7.09 -8.06 10.33
N ASN A 55 -7.95 -8.55 11.22
CA ASN A 55 -9.35 -8.15 11.26
C ASN A 55 -9.57 -6.64 11.40
N THR A 56 -8.77 -5.96 12.23
CA THR A 56 -8.86 -4.50 12.42
C THR A 56 -8.58 -3.74 11.13
N VAL A 57 -7.56 -4.16 10.37
CA VAL A 57 -7.24 -3.56 9.08
C VAL A 57 -8.35 -3.83 8.06
N ARG A 58 -8.86 -5.08 8.00
CA ARG A 58 -9.96 -5.45 7.11
C ARG A 58 -11.27 -4.74 7.42
N ALA A 59 -11.45 -4.29 8.66
CA ALA A 59 -12.58 -3.48 9.09
C ALA A 59 -12.38 -1.96 8.88
N GLY A 60 -11.31 -1.52 8.20
CA GLY A 60 -11.09 -0.12 7.84
C GLY A 60 -9.99 0.61 8.62
N GLY A 61 -9.06 -0.10 9.27
CA GLY A 61 -7.87 0.50 9.89
C GLY A 61 -7.96 0.77 11.40
N GLY A 62 -9.08 0.43 12.03
CA GLY A 62 -9.32 0.60 13.47
C GLY A 62 -9.78 2.01 13.87
N PRO A 63 -10.16 2.21 15.16
CA PRO A 63 -10.60 3.52 15.64
C PRO A 63 -9.44 4.51 15.72
N SER A 64 -9.74 5.80 15.55
CA SER A 64 -8.81 6.92 15.74
C SER A 64 -9.40 7.91 16.76
N PRO A 65 -8.71 8.18 17.89
CA PRO A 65 -7.48 7.53 18.35
C PRO A 65 -7.64 6.02 18.56
N SER A 66 -6.55 5.28 18.45
CA SER A 66 -6.51 3.85 18.79
C SER A 66 -6.86 3.65 20.26
N PRO A 67 -7.21 2.42 20.71
CA PRO A 67 -7.49 2.16 22.12
C PRO A 67 -6.30 2.50 23.04
N ALA A 68 -5.10 2.55 22.48
CA ALA A 68 -3.86 2.93 23.14
C ALA A 68 -3.60 4.46 23.16
N GLY A 69 -4.45 5.26 22.50
CA GLY A 69 -4.35 6.71 22.44
C GLY A 69 -3.59 7.26 21.22
N ASN A 70 -3.15 6.41 20.28
CA ASN A 70 -2.44 6.87 19.08
C ASN A 70 -3.42 7.48 18.07
N THR A 71 -3.19 8.71 17.61
CA THR A 71 -3.97 9.28 16.51
C THR A 71 -3.57 8.60 15.20
N ILE A 72 -4.57 8.09 14.48
CA ILE A 72 -4.39 7.49 13.15
C ILE A 72 -4.88 8.50 12.11
N TYR A 73 -3.97 8.95 11.24
CA TYR A 73 -4.20 9.93 10.18
C TYR A 73 -4.46 9.26 8.83
N ASN A 74 -3.65 8.27 8.48
CA ASN A 74 -3.62 7.58 7.19
C ASN A 74 -4.71 6.50 7.06
N LEU A 75 -5.94 6.81 7.45
CA LEU A 75 -7.08 5.89 7.26
C LEU A 75 -7.38 5.72 5.76
N PRO A 76 -7.83 4.53 5.33
CA PRO A 76 -8.09 4.26 3.93
C PRO A 76 -9.16 5.20 3.38
N LEU A 77 -9.02 5.57 2.11
CA LEU A 77 -10.10 6.23 1.35
C LEU A 77 -11.31 5.28 1.26
N TYR A 78 -11.03 3.99 1.04
CA TYR A 78 -12.05 2.95 1.04
C TYR A 78 -12.62 2.69 2.45
N LYS A 79 -13.92 2.94 2.59
CA LYS A 79 -14.77 2.59 3.71
C LYS A 79 -15.15 1.12 3.59
N SER A 80 -14.63 0.30 4.50
CA SER A 80 -14.99 -1.12 4.60
C SER A 80 -16.50 -1.31 4.52
N SER A 81 -16.94 -2.19 3.62
CA SER A 81 -18.34 -2.62 3.58
C SER A 81 -18.60 -3.74 4.60
N ALA A 82 -19.84 -4.20 4.69
CA ALA A 82 -20.18 -5.38 5.49
C ALA A 82 -19.62 -6.69 4.90
N LEU A 83 -19.17 -6.69 3.64
CA LEU A 83 -18.67 -7.87 2.95
C LEU A 83 -17.14 -7.84 2.88
N GLU A 84 -16.47 -8.77 3.57
CA GLU A 84 -14.99 -8.86 3.58
C GLU A 84 -14.41 -9.01 2.17
N ALA A 85 -15.13 -9.65 1.24
CA ALA A 85 -14.69 -9.82 -0.15
C ALA A 85 -14.43 -8.47 -0.85
N ASP A 86 -15.21 -7.44 -0.51
CA ASP A 86 -15.05 -6.11 -1.08
C ASP A 86 -13.74 -5.46 -0.66
N TRP A 87 -13.34 -5.68 0.60
CA TRP A 87 -12.06 -5.19 1.11
C TRP A 87 -10.90 -5.83 0.36
N TRP A 88 -10.94 -7.15 0.15
CA TRP A 88 -9.91 -7.86 -0.62
C TRP A 88 -9.87 -7.40 -2.08
N ASP A 89 -11.03 -7.24 -2.71
CA ASP A 89 -11.15 -6.76 -4.09
C ASP A 89 -10.58 -5.35 -4.24
N ASN A 90 -10.82 -4.46 -3.27
CA ASN A 90 -10.25 -3.12 -3.26
C ASN A 90 -8.73 -3.13 -3.04
N LEU A 91 -8.27 -3.91 -2.06
CA LEU A 91 -6.84 -4.03 -1.74
C LEU A 91 -6.01 -4.46 -2.95
N VAL A 92 -6.45 -5.50 -3.67
CA VAL A 92 -5.68 -6.03 -4.81
C VAL A 92 -5.68 -5.05 -5.99
N GLU A 93 -6.74 -4.26 -6.16
CA GLU A 93 -6.81 -3.22 -7.18
C GLU A 93 -5.80 -2.12 -6.86
N GLU A 94 -5.83 -1.54 -5.66
CA GLU A 94 -4.89 -0.49 -5.27
C GLU A 94 -3.44 -0.97 -5.29
N PHE A 95 -3.20 -2.22 -4.86
CA PHE A 95 -1.86 -2.81 -4.89
C PHE A 95 -1.36 -2.95 -6.33
N ALA A 96 -2.18 -3.48 -7.25
CA ALA A 96 -1.83 -3.55 -8.67
C ALA A 96 -1.67 -2.15 -9.31
N TYR A 97 -2.51 -1.18 -8.90
CA TYR A 97 -2.44 0.20 -9.34
C TYR A 97 -1.16 0.91 -8.86
N SER A 98 -0.56 0.50 -7.75
CA SER A 98 0.76 1.02 -7.32
C SER A 98 1.93 0.54 -8.19
N GLY A 99 1.74 -0.54 -8.97
CA GLY A 99 2.80 -1.13 -9.79
C GLY A 99 3.86 -1.92 -9.00
N MET A 100 3.66 -2.17 -7.71
CA MET A 100 4.60 -3.00 -6.93
C MET A 100 4.68 -4.43 -7.44
N ASP A 101 5.87 -5.01 -7.36
CA ASP A 101 6.17 -6.34 -7.89
C ASP A 101 5.72 -7.45 -6.92
N PHE A 102 5.83 -7.22 -5.61
CA PHE A 102 5.48 -8.21 -4.60
C PHE A 102 4.69 -7.67 -3.41
N PHE A 103 3.62 -8.38 -3.08
CA PHE A 103 2.83 -8.24 -1.86
C PHE A 103 3.49 -9.09 -0.76
N ALA A 104 4.09 -8.47 0.25
CA ALA A 104 4.67 -9.21 1.38
C ALA A 104 3.61 -9.40 2.46
N ALA A 105 2.90 -10.53 2.40
CA ALA A 105 1.80 -10.83 3.30
C ALA A 105 2.30 -10.92 4.75
N ASN A 106 1.89 -9.99 5.61
CA ASN A 106 2.26 -9.97 7.03
C ASN A 106 1.50 -11.06 7.80
N CYS A 107 2.11 -12.24 7.90
CA CYS A 107 1.53 -13.41 8.54
C CYS A 107 1.91 -13.45 10.02
N ARG A 108 0.90 -13.57 10.88
CA ARG A 108 1.04 -13.65 12.34
C ARG A 108 0.59 -15.01 12.92
N GLY A 109 0.53 -16.02 12.05
CA GLY A 109 0.07 -17.37 12.37
C GLY A 109 -1.42 -17.48 12.70
N TYR A 110 -1.87 -18.69 13.00
CA TYR A 110 -3.19 -18.98 13.58
C TYR A 110 -3.05 -19.83 14.85
N SER A 111 -4.05 -19.77 15.74
CA SER A 111 -4.07 -20.52 17.00
C SER A 111 -5.15 -21.61 16.95
N PRO A 112 -4.80 -22.90 16.80
CA PRO A 112 -5.78 -23.99 16.79
C PRO A 112 -6.74 -24.00 17.99
N ASN A 113 -6.26 -23.67 19.19
CA ASN A 113 -7.05 -23.65 20.42
C ASN A 113 -7.87 -22.35 20.59
N SER A 114 -7.64 -21.36 19.73
CA SER A 114 -8.36 -20.07 19.71
C SER A 114 -8.68 -19.65 18.27
N PRO A 115 -9.51 -20.41 17.54
CA PRO A 115 -9.63 -20.31 16.09
C PRO A 115 -10.25 -19.01 15.57
N ASN A 116 -10.89 -18.23 16.44
CA ASN A 116 -11.54 -16.95 16.11
C ASN A 116 -10.63 -15.73 16.23
N VAL A 117 -9.41 -15.91 16.73
CA VAL A 117 -8.42 -14.84 16.86
C VAL A 117 -7.77 -14.60 15.50
N ASP A 118 -7.84 -13.36 15.00
CA ASP A 118 -7.30 -13.00 13.69
C ASP A 118 -6.43 -11.73 13.76
N HIS A 119 -5.12 -11.98 13.86
CA HIS A 119 -4.08 -10.95 13.85
C HIS A 119 -3.30 -10.90 12.53
N GLY A 120 -3.73 -11.62 11.50
CA GLY A 120 -2.94 -11.87 10.28
C GLY A 120 -2.89 -13.36 9.95
N ASP A 121 -4.04 -14.03 10.05
CA ASP A 121 -4.18 -15.47 9.89
C ASP A 121 -3.86 -15.92 8.45
N PRO A 122 -2.81 -16.72 8.20
CA PRO A 122 -2.40 -17.12 6.85
C PRO A 122 -3.47 -17.92 6.09
N ARG A 123 -4.49 -18.47 6.76
CA ARG A 123 -5.64 -19.14 6.11
C ARG A 123 -6.47 -18.16 5.27
N LYS A 124 -6.45 -16.87 5.61
CA LYS A 124 -7.17 -15.81 4.87
C LYS A 124 -6.54 -15.50 3.51
N LEU A 125 -5.35 -16.00 3.20
CA LEU A 125 -4.69 -15.76 1.92
C LEU A 125 -5.43 -16.40 0.72
N THR A 126 -6.34 -17.34 0.95
CA THR A 126 -7.28 -17.80 -0.09
C THR A 126 -8.16 -16.66 -0.60
N ASN A 127 -8.54 -15.71 0.26
CA ASN A 127 -9.37 -14.57 -0.11
C ASN A 127 -8.59 -13.55 -0.95
N LEU A 128 -7.30 -13.34 -0.63
CA LEU A 128 -6.38 -12.57 -1.46
C LEU A 128 -6.28 -13.17 -2.87
N VAL A 129 -6.00 -14.47 -2.95
CA VAL A 129 -5.86 -15.19 -4.22
C VAL A 129 -7.14 -15.15 -5.04
N ALA A 130 -8.30 -15.30 -4.39
CA ALA A 130 -9.60 -15.20 -5.05
C ALA A 130 -9.89 -13.77 -5.54
N ALA A 131 -9.52 -12.73 -4.79
CA ALA A 131 -9.65 -11.35 -5.22
C ALA A 131 -8.76 -11.03 -6.43
N MET A 132 -7.51 -11.51 -6.42
CA MET A 132 -6.61 -11.38 -7.58
C MET A 132 -7.23 -11.97 -8.84
N ASP A 133 -7.90 -13.12 -8.75
CA ASP A 133 -8.57 -13.74 -9.90
C ASP A 133 -9.84 -12.99 -10.31
N ARG A 134 -10.72 -12.69 -9.34
CA ARG A 134 -11.98 -11.96 -9.60
C ARG A 134 -11.74 -10.62 -10.27
N ARG A 135 -10.70 -9.89 -9.86
CA ARG A 135 -10.35 -8.58 -10.43
C ARG A 135 -9.53 -8.68 -11.74
N GLY A 136 -9.09 -9.88 -12.14
CA GLY A 136 -8.24 -10.08 -13.32
C GLY A 136 -6.79 -9.60 -13.12
N LEU A 137 -6.28 -9.63 -11.89
CA LEU A 137 -5.00 -9.05 -11.47
C LEU A 137 -3.94 -10.09 -11.09
N ALA A 138 -4.20 -11.38 -11.27
CA ALA A 138 -3.28 -12.47 -10.91
C ALA A 138 -1.87 -12.39 -11.57
N GLY A 139 -1.75 -11.66 -12.67
CA GLY A 139 -0.49 -11.41 -13.38
C GLY A 139 0.20 -10.08 -13.02
N LYS A 140 -0.40 -9.23 -12.18
CA LYS A 140 0.08 -7.85 -11.94
C LYS A 140 1.12 -7.75 -10.83
N PHE A 141 1.07 -8.66 -9.86
CA PHE A 141 2.05 -8.77 -8.78
C PHE A 141 2.09 -10.22 -8.28
N LYS A 142 3.07 -10.53 -7.43
CA LYS A 142 3.21 -11.86 -6.79
C LYS A 142 3.22 -11.73 -5.26
N VAL A 143 3.03 -12.84 -4.55
CA VAL A 143 2.89 -12.83 -3.09
C VAL A 143 4.12 -13.45 -2.43
N ALA A 144 4.83 -12.67 -1.61
CA ALA A 144 5.84 -13.15 -0.67
C ALA A 144 5.19 -13.34 0.72
N VAL A 145 5.82 -14.14 1.59
CA VAL A 145 5.41 -14.24 2.99
C VAL A 145 6.35 -13.39 3.85
N PHE A 146 5.77 -12.53 4.68
CA PHE A 146 6.48 -11.77 5.71
C PHE A 146 6.08 -12.32 7.08
N ASP A 147 7.04 -12.89 7.80
CA ASP A 147 6.88 -13.47 9.12
C ASP A 147 7.19 -12.43 10.20
N ASP A 148 6.14 -11.86 10.79
CA ASP A 148 6.21 -10.98 11.97
C ASP A 148 6.51 -11.84 13.20
N CYS A 149 7.79 -12.20 13.36
CA CYS A 149 8.27 -13.20 14.30
C CYS A 149 7.79 -12.99 15.76
N PRO A 150 7.82 -11.76 16.34
CA PRO A 150 7.27 -11.55 17.68
C PRO A 150 5.80 -11.99 17.78
N SER A 151 5.01 -11.68 16.76
CA SER A 151 3.59 -11.96 16.73
C SER A 151 3.27 -13.42 16.40
N SER A 152 3.84 -13.95 15.32
CA SER A 152 3.60 -15.32 14.84
C SER A 152 4.16 -16.39 15.77
N TRP A 153 5.32 -16.13 16.36
CA TRP A 153 6.00 -17.11 17.22
C TRP A 153 5.60 -16.92 18.68
N GLY A 154 5.72 -15.69 19.20
CA GLY A 154 5.46 -15.38 20.60
C GLY A 154 3.98 -15.22 20.89
N ALA A 155 3.35 -14.18 20.31
CA ALA A 155 1.99 -13.80 20.66
C ALA A 155 0.95 -14.86 20.28
N ASN A 156 1.02 -15.42 19.08
CA ASN A 156 0.11 -16.45 18.63
C ASN A 156 0.28 -17.76 19.42
N ARG A 157 1.52 -18.16 19.77
CA ARG A 157 1.74 -19.28 20.68
C ARG A 157 1.13 -19.03 22.06
N ASN A 158 1.26 -17.82 22.59
CA ASN A 158 0.69 -17.48 23.89
C ASN A 158 -0.85 -17.49 23.87
N VAL A 159 -1.48 -17.00 22.79
CA VAL A 159 -2.93 -17.16 22.56
C VAL A 159 -3.32 -18.63 22.55
N ASP A 160 -2.62 -19.45 21.79
CA ASP A 160 -2.90 -20.88 21.65
C ASP A 160 -2.77 -21.65 22.99
N ASN A 161 -2.03 -21.09 23.94
CA ASN A 161 -1.88 -21.61 25.31
C ASN A 161 -2.76 -20.89 26.35
N GLY A 162 -3.73 -20.06 25.91
CA GLY A 162 -4.69 -19.39 26.80
C GLY A 162 -4.13 -18.18 27.57
N LEU A 163 -3.02 -17.60 27.13
CA LEU A 163 -2.30 -16.51 27.81
C LEU A 163 -2.55 -15.13 27.18
N GLY A 164 -3.45 -15.06 26.19
CA GLY A 164 -3.76 -13.84 25.45
C GLY A 164 -2.70 -13.42 24.43
N TYR A 165 -3.04 -12.41 23.62
CA TYR A 165 -2.18 -11.95 22.52
C TYR A 165 -1.10 -10.99 23.02
N GLN A 166 0.05 -11.55 23.37
CA GLN A 166 1.27 -10.83 23.75
C GLN A 166 2.51 -11.70 23.56
N ALA A 167 3.64 -11.10 23.21
CA ALA A 167 4.86 -11.84 22.85
C ALA A 167 5.89 -11.95 24.00
N THR A 168 5.65 -11.34 25.16
CA THR A 168 6.69 -11.07 26.16
C THR A 168 6.61 -11.96 27.39
N ASN A 169 5.49 -12.63 27.66
CA ASN A 169 5.28 -13.43 28.87
C ASN A 169 4.35 -14.66 28.67
N PRO A 170 4.88 -15.88 28.50
CA PRO A 170 6.28 -16.20 28.40
C PRO A 170 6.87 -15.74 27.07
N LYS A 171 8.18 -15.49 27.09
CA LYS A 171 8.97 -15.25 25.88
C LYS A 171 9.07 -16.52 25.04
N PHE A 172 9.32 -16.34 23.74
CA PHE A 172 9.55 -17.46 22.84
C PHE A 172 10.93 -18.09 23.05
N ASP A 173 10.96 -19.35 23.46
CA ASP A 173 12.19 -20.12 23.56
C ASP A 173 12.58 -20.73 22.20
N CYS A 174 13.66 -20.22 21.62
CA CYS A 174 14.16 -20.64 20.30
C CYS A 174 14.86 -22.02 20.32
N SER A 175 15.22 -22.53 21.49
CA SER A 175 15.86 -23.85 21.64
C SER A 175 14.87 -25.01 21.70
N LEU A 176 13.61 -24.74 22.04
CA LEU A 176 12.57 -25.75 22.19
C LEU A 176 11.91 -26.08 20.85
N THR A 177 12.22 -27.25 20.29
CA THR A 177 11.68 -27.72 19.01
C THR A 177 10.15 -27.90 19.01
N ALA A 178 9.54 -28.14 20.17
CA ALA A 178 8.08 -28.17 20.32
C ALA A 178 7.40 -26.84 19.90
N ASN A 179 8.14 -25.72 19.93
CA ASN A 179 7.62 -24.44 19.48
C ASN A 179 7.63 -24.28 17.95
N TYR A 180 8.33 -25.14 17.20
CA TYR A 180 8.53 -24.94 15.76
C TYR A 180 7.23 -25.08 14.95
N GLN A 181 6.20 -25.71 15.50
CA GLN A 181 4.85 -25.75 14.89
C GLN A 181 4.26 -24.35 14.67
N TYR A 182 4.55 -23.36 15.54
CA TYR A 182 4.07 -21.98 15.38
C TYR A 182 4.81 -21.21 14.28
N ILE A 183 6.02 -21.66 13.94
CA ILE A 183 6.83 -21.11 12.84
C ILE A 183 6.41 -21.74 11.52
N TRP A 184 6.31 -23.08 11.50
CA TRP A 184 6.09 -23.85 10.29
C TRP A 184 4.62 -24.12 10.02
N ASP A 185 3.99 -25.00 10.80
CA ASP A 185 2.65 -25.51 10.52
C ASP A 185 1.60 -24.41 10.57
N TYR A 186 1.60 -23.62 11.64
CA TYR A 186 0.58 -22.61 11.88
C TYR A 186 0.86 -21.26 11.22
N ASN A 187 1.96 -21.15 10.46
CA ASN A 187 2.33 -19.91 9.79
C ASN A 187 2.82 -20.13 8.34
N ILE A 188 4.10 -20.44 8.14
CA ILE A 188 4.74 -20.46 6.81
C ILE A 188 4.11 -21.51 5.89
N LYS A 189 3.96 -22.75 6.35
CA LYS A 189 3.36 -23.85 5.57
C LYS A 189 1.95 -23.48 5.13
N THR A 190 1.13 -23.04 6.08
CA THR A 190 -0.26 -22.65 5.84
C THR A 190 -0.35 -21.50 4.85
N ALA A 191 0.52 -20.49 4.96
CA ALA A 191 0.54 -19.38 4.02
C ALA A 191 0.81 -19.86 2.58
N PHE A 192 1.85 -20.67 2.39
CA PHE A 192 2.21 -21.18 1.06
C PHE A 192 1.22 -22.23 0.52
N GLN A 193 0.53 -22.99 1.37
CA GLN A 193 -0.57 -23.85 0.92
C GLN A 193 -1.73 -23.05 0.33
N ASN A 194 -1.99 -21.86 0.88
CA ASN A 194 -3.07 -20.98 0.42
C ASN A 194 -2.65 -20.03 -0.72
N ILE A 195 -1.36 -19.99 -1.07
CA ILE A 195 -0.84 -19.24 -2.24
C ILE A 195 -0.40 -20.24 -3.32
N PRO A 196 -1.14 -20.36 -4.44
CA PRO A 196 -0.72 -21.19 -5.57
C PRO A 196 0.68 -20.84 -6.06
N ASP A 197 1.47 -21.83 -6.49
CA ASP A 197 2.88 -21.63 -6.85
C ASP A 197 3.10 -20.55 -7.91
N ALA A 198 2.22 -20.49 -8.92
CA ALA A 198 2.25 -19.48 -9.99
C ALA A 198 2.01 -18.03 -9.50
N LYS A 199 1.50 -17.85 -8.28
CA LYS A 199 1.24 -16.55 -7.63
C LYS A 199 2.28 -16.21 -6.57
N ARG A 200 3.21 -17.12 -6.22
CA ARG A 200 4.27 -16.86 -5.25
C ARG A 200 5.32 -15.93 -5.86
N PHE A 201 5.75 -14.94 -5.09
CA PHE A 201 6.91 -14.15 -5.45
C PHE A 201 8.16 -15.02 -5.26
N LYS A 202 8.98 -15.06 -6.30
CA LYS A 202 10.21 -15.84 -6.32
C LYS A 202 11.37 -14.93 -6.71
N TYR A 203 12.45 -14.99 -5.95
CA TYR A 203 13.72 -14.37 -6.31
C TYR A 203 14.72 -15.49 -6.59
N ASN A 204 15.43 -15.41 -7.73
CA ASN A 204 16.26 -16.51 -8.25
C ASN A 204 15.52 -17.86 -8.31
N GLY A 205 14.25 -17.84 -8.73
CA GLY A 205 13.41 -19.04 -8.86
C GLY A 205 12.92 -19.65 -7.54
N ARG A 206 13.20 -19.02 -6.40
CA ARG A 206 12.92 -19.57 -5.06
C ARG A 206 11.86 -18.74 -4.32
N PRO A 207 10.81 -19.36 -3.73
CA PRO A 207 9.77 -18.63 -2.99
C PRO A 207 10.35 -17.82 -1.84
N VAL A 208 9.98 -16.54 -1.74
CA VAL A 208 10.56 -15.62 -0.77
C VAL A 208 9.84 -15.68 0.58
N VAL A 209 10.61 -15.80 1.65
CA VAL A 209 10.16 -15.62 3.03
C VAL A 209 11.02 -14.53 3.68
N ILE A 210 10.38 -13.50 4.20
CA ILE A 210 11.01 -12.37 4.87
C ILE A 210 10.72 -12.49 6.36
N PHE A 211 11.74 -12.42 7.21
CA PHE A 211 11.60 -12.48 8.66
C PHE A 211 11.87 -11.11 9.27
N TRP A 212 10.99 -10.64 10.14
CA TRP A 212 11.27 -9.48 10.95
C TRP A 212 12.17 -9.84 12.15
N SER A 213 12.05 -9.12 13.25
CA SER A 213 13.18 -8.98 14.17
C SER A 213 13.14 -9.92 15.37
N VAL A 214 14.33 -10.33 15.82
CA VAL A 214 14.56 -11.07 17.06
C VAL A 214 15.14 -10.14 18.12
N THR A 215 14.41 -9.96 19.23
CA THR A 215 14.84 -9.09 20.34
C THR A 215 14.73 -9.78 21.68
N THR A 216 15.49 -9.28 22.66
CA THR A 216 15.45 -9.75 24.05
C THR A 216 14.10 -9.51 24.73
N ASN A 217 13.23 -8.67 24.16
CA ASN A 217 11.94 -8.35 24.75
C ASN A 217 10.94 -9.50 24.60
N TRP A 218 11.04 -10.28 23.52
CA TRP A 218 10.07 -11.33 23.21
C TRP A 218 10.69 -12.72 23.03
N ALA A 219 12.00 -12.84 22.77
CA ALA A 219 12.68 -14.12 22.54
C ALA A 219 13.75 -14.43 23.60
N VAL A 220 13.96 -15.72 23.86
CA VAL A 220 15.05 -16.27 24.69
C VAL A 220 15.72 -17.45 24.00
N ASN A 221 16.93 -17.79 24.45
CA ASN A 221 17.71 -18.93 23.94
C ASN A 221 17.94 -18.92 22.41
N TYR A 222 17.97 -17.74 21.79
CA TYR A 222 18.18 -17.56 20.35
C TYR A 222 19.64 -17.83 19.89
N GLY A 223 20.63 -17.60 20.76
CA GLY A 223 22.04 -17.84 20.44
C GLY A 223 22.41 -19.32 20.38
N ASN A 224 23.71 -19.63 20.31
CA ASN A 224 24.24 -21.00 20.28
C ASN A 224 23.64 -21.85 19.13
N SER A 225 23.53 -21.24 17.94
CA SER A 225 22.99 -21.86 16.72
C SER A 225 21.51 -22.20 16.75
N ASN A 226 20.73 -21.73 17.72
CA ASN A 226 19.30 -22.04 17.75
C ASN A 226 18.52 -21.32 16.65
N LEU A 227 18.85 -20.06 16.33
CA LEU A 227 18.24 -19.40 15.16
C LEU A 227 18.70 -20.06 13.85
N LYS A 228 19.98 -20.46 13.73
CA LYS A 228 20.46 -21.24 12.58
C LYS A 228 19.69 -22.55 12.40
N LYS A 229 19.44 -23.30 13.47
CA LYS A 229 18.65 -24.54 13.44
C LYS A 229 17.22 -24.31 12.99
N ILE A 230 16.57 -23.22 13.42
CA ILE A 230 15.23 -22.86 12.96
C ILE A 230 15.22 -22.64 11.44
N LEU A 231 16.16 -21.87 10.90
CA LEU A 231 16.25 -21.60 9.46
C LEU A 231 16.52 -22.87 8.65
N GLN A 232 17.38 -23.75 9.14
CA GLN A 232 17.63 -25.07 8.53
C GLN A 232 16.40 -25.98 8.58
N TYR A 233 15.65 -25.94 9.70
CA TYR A 233 14.39 -26.64 9.82
C TYR A 233 13.37 -26.15 8.78
N ILE A 234 13.20 -24.83 8.63
CA ILE A 234 12.31 -24.24 7.62
C ILE A 234 12.69 -24.70 6.21
N ARG A 235 13.97 -24.66 5.83
CA ARG A 235 14.43 -25.16 4.51
C ARG A 235 14.07 -26.62 4.30
N THR A 236 14.35 -27.46 5.30
CA THR A 236 14.09 -28.90 5.25
C THR A 236 12.61 -29.18 5.07
N GLN A 237 11.76 -28.54 5.89
CA GLN A 237 10.31 -28.73 5.84
C GLN A 237 9.70 -28.17 4.55
N PHE A 238 10.19 -27.03 4.06
CA PHE A 238 9.73 -26.43 2.81
C PHE A 238 10.06 -27.33 1.62
N ASN A 239 11.27 -27.89 1.58
CA ASN A 239 11.63 -28.84 0.53
C ASN A 239 10.79 -30.12 0.62
N ALA A 240 10.58 -30.65 1.83
CA ALA A 240 9.75 -31.84 2.02
C ALA A 240 8.28 -31.62 1.62
N THR A 241 7.73 -30.42 1.88
CA THR A 241 6.31 -30.12 1.66
C THR A 241 6.02 -29.63 0.24
N PHE A 242 6.92 -28.84 -0.35
CA PHE A 242 6.68 -28.16 -1.62
C PHE A 242 7.70 -28.50 -2.71
N GLY A 243 8.71 -29.34 -2.43
CA GLY A 243 9.77 -29.68 -3.39
C GLY A 243 10.64 -28.47 -3.78
N GLN A 244 10.73 -27.47 -2.91
CA GLN A 244 11.36 -26.18 -3.20
C GLN A 244 12.29 -25.75 -2.05
N ASN A 245 13.38 -25.08 -2.41
CA ASN A 245 14.25 -24.41 -1.44
C ASN A 245 13.86 -22.92 -1.32
N PRO A 246 13.33 -22.44 -0.18
CA PRO A 246 12.85 -21.06 -0.03
C PRO A 246 14.02 -20.05 -0.01
N TYR A 247 13.81 -18.84 -0.51
CA TYR A 247 14.74 -17.72 -0.42
C TYR A 247 14.48 -16.96 0.89
N LEU A 248 15.38 -17.10 1.86
CA LEU A 248 15.21 -16.57 3.21
C LEU A 248 15.90 -15.21 3.36
N ILE A 249 15.11 -14.20 3.68
CA ILE A 249 15.58 -12.83 3.95
C ILE A 249 15.34 -12.54 5.42
N VAL A 250 16.40 -12.37 6.21
CA VAL A 250 16.27 -12.14 7.66
C VAL A 250 16.54 -10.68 8.02
N ASP A 251 15.92 -10.20 9.09
CA ASP A 251 16.33 -8.94 9.71
C ASP A 251 17.74 -9.05 10.28
N LYS A 252 18.51 -7.96 10.26
CA LYS A 252 19.88 -7.89 10.76
C LYS A 252 20.00 -8.37 12.22
N SER A 253 18.95 -8.18 13.03
CA SER A 253 18.94 -8.67 14.42
C SER A 253 19.19 -10.18 14.54
N TRP A 254 18.86 -11.00 13.53
CA TRP A 254 19.16 -12.44 13.57
C TRP A 254 20.66 -12.72 13.63
N LEU A 255 21.46 -11.97 12.86
CA LEU A 255 22.92 -12.08 12.86
C LEU A 255 23.50 -11.53 14.18
N ASP A 256 22.91 -10.46 14.70
CA ASP A 256 23.36 -9.85 15.96
C ASP A 256 23.07 -10.73 17.18
N ARG A 257 22.03 -11.57 17.11
CA ARG A 257 21.57 -12.45 18.20
C ARG A 257 22.18 -13.84 18.14
N ASP A 258 22.41 -14.36 16.94
CA ASP A 258 23.08 -15.63 16.70
C ASP A 258 24.06 -15.47 15.52
N PRO A 259 25.35 -15.15 15.79
CA PRO A 259 26.35 -14.95 14.75
C PRO A 259 26.52 -16.13 13.79
N THR A 260 26.09 -17.34 14.19
CA THR A 260 26.15 -18.52 13.32
C THR A 260 25.15 -18.46 12.16
N VAL A 261 24.17 -17.55 12.20
CA VAL A 261 23.26 -17.24 11.09
C VAL A 261 23.96 -16.51 9.94
N ASN A 262 25.10 -15.86 10.18
CA ASN A 262 25.90 -15.18 9.16
C ASN A 262 26.63 -16.18 8.24
N ASP A 263 25.84 -16.95 7.49
CA ASP A 263 26.26 -18.09 6.69
C ASP A 263 25.40 -18.15 5.41
N PRO A 264 25.98 -17.92 4.21
CA PRO A 264 25.25 -17.97 2.95
C PRO A 264 24.62 -19.33 2.62
N ALA A 265 24.99 -20.41 3.32
CA ALA A 265 24.31 -21.70 3.21
C ALA A 265 23.01 -21.76 4.04
N VAL A 266 22.81 -20.82 4.98
CA VAL A 266 21.68 -20.77 5.90
C VAL A 266 20.67 -19.70 5.49
N ILE A 267 21.12 -18.51 5.11
CA ILE A 267 20.28 -17.38 4.68
C ILE A 267 20.71 -16.87 3.30
N ASP A 268 19.80 -16.17 2.60
CA ASP A 268 20.07 -15.71 1.25
C ASP A 268 20.24 -14.19 1.14
N ALA A 269 19.58 -13.43 2.02
CA ALA A 269 19.75 -11.99 2.11
C ALA A 269 19.44 -11.48 3.51
N VAL A 270 19.80 -10.22 3.77
CA VAL A 270 19.55 -9.54 5.04
C VAL A 270 18.95 -8.17 4.74
N HIS A 271 17.87 -7.83 5.43
CA HIS A 271 17.39 -6.45 5.53
C HIS A 271 17.76 -5.91 6.93
N ASN A 272 17.78 -4.60 7.10
CA ASN A 272 18.09 -3.99 8.39
C ASN A 272 16.96 -3.02 8.69
N TRP A 273 15.97 -3.36 9.50
CA TRP A 273 14.77 -2.53 9.61
C TRP A 273 15.03 -1.04 9.92
N PHE A 274 14.08 -0.17 9.56
CA PHE A 274 14.18 1.25 9.87
C PHE A 274 14.20 1.50 11.38
N ASN A 275 14.62 2.70 11.77
CA ASN A 275 14.45 3.20 13.13
C ASN A 275 14.21 4.71 13.10
N MET A 276 13.93 5.31 14.26
CA MET A 276 13.61 6.74 14.34
C MET A 276 14.72 7.68 13.85
N ALA A 277 15.97 7.22 13.83
CA ALA A 277 17.09 7.98 13.28
C ALA A 277 17.34 7.68 11.79
N ASN A 278 16.83 6.55 11.28
CA ASN A 278 17.07 6.07 9.92
C ASN A 278 15.73 5.57 9.33
N PRO A 279 14.95 6.46 8.68
CA PRO A 279 13.67 6.13 8.06
C PRO A 279 13.75 5.10 6.93
N TYR A 280 14.94 4.91 6.39
CA TYR A 280 15.27 3.84 5.47
C TYR A 280 16.67 3.31 5.78
N THR A 281 16.97 2.12 5.28
CA THR A 281 18.26 1.47 5.41
C THR A 281 18.59 0.68 4.14
N ASN A 282 19.85 0.31 4.00
CA ASN A 282 20.26 -0.77 3.11
C ASN A 282 21.16 -1.73 3.87
N TYR A 283 21.10 -3.00 3.51
CA TYR A 283 22.07 -3.99 3.96
C TYR A 283 22.47 -4.87 2.79
N THR A 284 23.77 -5.13 2.66
CA THR A 284 24.30 -6.03 1.62
C THR A 284 24.84 -7.29 2.27
N PHE A 285 24.27 -8.42 1.89
CA PHE A 285 24.72 -9.75 2.31
C PHE A 285 24.88 -10.61 1.07
N ASN A 286 26.02 -11.31 0.95
CA ASN A 286 26.30 -12.21 -0.18
C ASN A 286 26.01 -11.57 -1.55
N ASN A 287 26.47 -10.33 -1.75
CA ASN A 287 26.25 -9.51 -2.96
C ASN A 287 24.78 -9.13 -3.27
N VAL A 288 23.85 -9.40 -2.36
CA VAL A 288 22.45 -8.98 -2.49
C VAL A 288 22.19 -7.82 -1.54
N LYS A 289 21.88 -6.66 -2.11
CA LYS A 289 21.48 -5.46 -1.37
C LYS A 289 19.96 -5.46 -1.19
N VAL A 290 19.49 -5.41 0.06
CA VAL A 290 18.07 -5.23 0.40
C VAL A 290 17.90 -3.90 1.11
N GLY A 291 16.96 -3.10 0.62
CA GLY A 291 16.52 -1.87 1.26
C GLY A 291 15.22 -2.07 2.02
N ALA A 292 15.07 -1.39 3.16
CA ALA A 292 13.83 -1.35 3.93
C ALA A 292 13.56 0.07 4.43
N GLY A 293 12.30 0.46 4.62
CA GLY A 293 11.97 1.76 5.19
C GLY A 293 10.48 2.06 5.31
N VAL A 294 10.15 3.28 5.76
CA VAL A 294 8.78 3.79 5.93
C VAL A 294 8.49 5.00 5.03
N PRO A 295 7.22 5.26 4.65
CA PRO A 295 6.82 6.51 4.01
C PRO A 295 6.63 7.68 5.01
N GLY A 296 6.51 7.35 6.29
CA GLY A 296 6.20 8.20 7.44
C GLY A 296 5.85 7.27 8.61
N PHE A 297 5.91 7.75 9.84
CA PHE A 297 5.65 6.93 11.02
C PHE A 297 5.19 7.80 12.19
N SER A 298 4.15 7.38 12.91
CA SER A 298 3.71 8.07 14.12
C SER A 298 3.02 7.11 15.08
N VAL A 299 3.65 6.91 16.24
CA VAL A 299 3.10 6.15 17.37
C VAL A 299 3.32 6.95 18.65
N VAL A 300 2.23 7.50 19.17
CA VAL A 300 2.19 8.18 20.46
C VAL A 300 1.32 7.37 21.42
N GLN A 301 1.96 6.72 22.40
CA GLN A 301 1.29 5.88 23.39
C GLN A 301 2.01 5.93 24.73
N GLY A 302 1.33 6.42 25.77
CA GLY A 302 1.94 6.58 27.10
C GLY A 302 3.16 7.48 27.03
N SER A 303 4.33 6.97 27.43
CA SER A 303 5.62 7.67 27.31
C SER A 303 6.33 7.45 25.97
N THR A 304 5.79 6.59 25.10
CA THR A 304 6.34 6.35 23.76
C THR A 304 5.90 7.46 22.83
N ASN A 305 6.86 8.12 22.20
CA ASN A 305 6.64 9.13 21.18
C ASN A 305 7.63 8.89 20.03
N MET A 306 7.16 8.19 19.01
CA MET A 306 7.92 7.84 17.81
C MET A 306 7.32 8.59 16.64
N PHE A 307 8.14 9.38 15.93
CA PHE A 307 7.69 10.19 14.81
C PHE A 307 8.76 10.26 13.72
N ILE A 308 8.34 9.95 12.50
CA ILE A 308 9.04 10.21 11.25
C ILE A 308 8.04 10.96 10.38
N ASP A 309 8.34 12.21 10.09
CA ASP A 309 7.49 13.03 9.24
C ASP A 309 7.37 12.39 7.86
N ALA A 310 6.13 12.22 7.37
CA ALA A 310 5.91 11.80 5.98
C ALA A 310 6.38 12.88 4.99
N ASN A 311 6.40 14.13 5.45
CA ASN A 311 6.83 15.31 4.70
C ASN A 311 6.17 15.35 3.32
N HIS A 312 4.84 15.22 3.30
CA HIS A 312 4.03 15.26 2.09
C HIS A 312 4.56 14.34 0.96
N GLY A 313 4.96 13.11 1.33
CA GLY A 313 5.49 12.11 0.40
C GLY A 313 7.00 12.15 0.17
N GLN A 314 7.71 13.18 0.62
CA GLN A 314 9.16 13.30 0.42
C GLN A 314 9.94 12.21 1.16
N THR A 315 9.48 11.75 2.33
CA THR A 315 10.12 10.65 3.06
C THR A 315 10.06 9.34 2.26
N LEU A 316 8.92 9.05 1.61
CA LEU A 316 8.78 7.90 0.71
C LEU A 316 9.67 8.03 -0.53
N LEU A 317 9.75 9.22 -1.14
CA LEU A 317 10.67 9.48 -2.26
C LEU A 317 12.13 9.25 -1.84
N ASN A 318 12.52 9.73 -0.66
CA ASN A 318 13.87 9.54 -0.13
C ASN A 318 14.20 8.06 0.08
N LEU A 319 13.25 7.28 0.62
CA LEU A 319 13.37 5.82 0.74
C LEU A 319 13.59 5.17 -0.63
N LEU A 320 12.75 5.47 -1.61
CA LEU A 320 12.80 4.82 -2.93
C LEU A 320 14.08 5.16 -3.69
N ASN A 321 14.50 6.44 -3.66
CA ASN A 321 15.77 6.89 -4.22
C ASN A 321 16.97 6.19 -3.60
N ASN A 322 17.00 6.06 -2.28
CA ASN A 322 18.14 5.51 -1.57
C ASN A 322 18.11 3.98 -1.42
N THR A 323 17.07 3.30 -1.90
CA THR A 323 17.00 1.83 -1.92
C THR A 323 17.02 1.34 -3.36
N LYS A 324 15.88 1.33 -4.07
CA LYS A 324 15.82 0.91 -5.48
C LYS A 324 16.69 1.81 -6.35
N GLY A 325 16.60 3.12 -6.21
CA GLY A 325 17.47 4.06 -6.94
C GLY A 325 18.96 3.86 -6.66
N ALA A 326 19.30 3.28 -5.51
CA ALA A 326 20.68 2.97 -5.10
C ALA A 326 21.11 1.52 -5.41
N GLY A 327 20.37 0.79 -6.26
CA GLY A 327 20.74 -0.55 -6.69
C GLY A 327 20.35 -1.68 -5.73
N ALA A 328 19.39 -1.47 -4.82
CA ALA A 328 18.85 -2.58 -4.03
C ALA A 328 18.13 -3.57 -4.96
N ALA A 329 18.40 -4.87 -4.80
CA ALA A 329 17.72 -5.92 -5.54
C ALA A 329 16.25 -6.03 -5.10
N LEU A 330 16.00 -5.78 -3.81
CA LEU A 330 14.68 -5.78 -3.19
C LEU A 330 14.55 -4.54 -2.31
N THR A 331 13.46 -3.79 -2.48
CA THR A 331 13.04 -2.72 -1.57
C THR A 331 11.76 -3.13 -0.87
N ILE A 332 11.75 -3.09 0.46
CA ILE A 332 10.61 -3.44 1.32
C ILE A 332 10.09 -2.16 1.98
N ILE A 333 8.83 -1.82 1.75
CA ILE A 333 8.16 -0.67 2.36
C ILE A 333 7.28 -1.13 3.52
N GLU A 334 7.46 -0.58 4.71
CA GLU A 334 6.54 -0.70 5.84
C GLU A 334 5.57 0.49 5.82
N GLY A 335 4.28 0.33 5.52
CA GLY A 335 3.57 -0.87 5.05
C GLY A 335 2.37 -0.44 4.19
N PHE A 336 1.77 -1.33 3.39
CA PHE A 336 0.68 -0.93 2.48
C PHE A 336 -0.58 -0.51 3.23
N THR A 337 -0.89 -1.23 4.29
CA THR A 337 -2.12 -1.11 5.09
C THR A 337 -1.85 -0.76 6.56
N ASP A 338 -0.64 -0.31 6.88
CA ASP A 338 -0.25 -0.05 8.26
C ASP A 338 -0.78 1.29 8.78
N CYS A 339 -2.07 1.30 9.11
CA CYS A 339 -2.73 2.46 9.71
C CYS A 339 -2.27 2.67 11.16
N ALA A 340 -2.06 1.59 11.90
CA ALA A 340 -1.82 1.66 13.34
C ALA A 340 -0.56 2.45 13.71
N GLU A 341 0.45 2.44 12.82
CA GLU A 341 1.71 3.17 12.99
C GLU A 341 1.85 4.37 12.06
N ASN A 342 0.76 4.76 11.38
CA ASN A 342 0.74 5.85 10.38
C ASN A 342 1.69 5.64 9.16
N ALA A 343 1.97 4.38 8.81
CA ALA A 343 2.89 3.99 7.74
C ALA A 343 2.22 3.45 6.44
N ALA A 344 0.89 3.36 6.37
CA ALA A 344 0.11 2.98 5.18
C ALA A 344 0.50 3.78 3.91
N VAL A 345 0.53 3.13 2.74
CA VAL A 345 0.79 3.79 1.44
C VAL A 345 -0.38 3.74 0.46
N PHE A 346 -1.48 3.07 0.81
CA PHE A 346 -2.69 2.97 -0.02
C PHE A 346 -3.35 4.35 -0.29
N ARG A 347 -4.49 4.35 -0.99
CA ARG A 347 -5.32 5.56 -1.12
C ARG A 347 -5.83 5.97 0.25
N SER A 348 -5.59 7.22 0.64
CA SER A 348 -5.89 7.72 1.98
C SER A 348 -6.86 8.88 1.97
N LYS A 349 -7.67 9.02 3.03
CA LYS A 349 -8.47 10.22 3.29
C LYS A 349 -7.74 11.25 4.17
N ASP A 350 -6.49 10.98 4.50
CA ASP A 350 -5.61 11.89 5.24
C ASP A 350 -5.45 13.22 4.48
N ALA A 351 -5.65 14.33 5.17
CA ALA A 351 -5.42 15.67 4.66
C ALA A 351 -4.29 16.40 5.44
N THR A 352 -3.62 15.70 6.35
CA THR A 352 -2.52 16.20 7.17
C THR A 352 -1.18 15.87 6.54
N TYR A 353 -0.97 14.60 6.16
CA TYR A 353 0.32 14.11 5.64
C TYR A 353 0.26 13.61 4.19
N TYR A 354 -0.89 13.76 3.55
CA TYR A 354 -1.11 13.52 2.13
C TYR A 354 -1.58 14.81 1.46
N ASP A 355 -1.12 15.06 0.24
CA ASP A 355 -1.58 16.18 -0.58
C ASP A 355 -2.83 15.83 -1.40
N TYR A 356 -3.00 14.54 -1.69
CA TYR A 356 -4.15 13.99 -2.39
C TYR A 356 -4.21 12.46 -2.19
N PRO A 357 -5.39 11.83 -2.34
CA PRO A 357 -5.60 10.43 -1.96
C PRO A 357 -4.62 9.41 -2.58
N ASN A 358 -4.31 9.51 -3.88
CA ASN A 358 -3.45 8.55 -4.58
C ASN A 358 -1.94 8.83 -4.43
N GLN A 359 -1.52 9.83 -3.65
CA GLN A 359 -0.13 10.33 -3.65
C GLN A 359 0.92 9.24 -3.45
N ARG A 360 0.82 8.43 -2.40
CA ARG A 360 1.86 7.45 -2.08
C ARG A 360 1.92 6.29 -3.09
N ILE A 361 0.77 5.80 -3.58
CA ILE A 361 0.76 4.76 -4.62
C ILE A 361 1.26 5.29 -5.98
N ASN A 362 0.99 6.56 -6.30
CA ASN A 362 1.55 7.21 -7.49
C ASN A 362 3.07 7.35 -7.38
N ILE A 363 3.59 7.79 -6.22
CA ILE A 363 5.03 7.86 -5.95
C ILE A 363 5.69 6.49 -6.15
N ILE A 364 5.12 5.41 -5.60
CA ILE A 364 5.66 4.05 -5.73
C ILE A 364 5.68 3.60 -7.20
N ARG A 365 4.61 3.88 -7.96
CA ARG A 365 4.52 3.53 -9.38
C ARG A 365 5.70 4.06 -10.20
N ARG A 366 6.19 5.27 -9.90
CA ARG A 366 7.35 5.87 -10.60
C ARG A 366 8.61 5.01 -10.55
N TYR A 367 8.73 4.16 -9.52
CA TYR A 367 9.88 3.25 -9.33
C TYR A 367 9.56 1.78 -9.67
N SER A 368 8.33 1.49 -10.08
CA SER A 368 7.96 0.13 -10.53
C SER A 368 8.76 -0.31 -11.76
N ASN A 369 8.71 -1.60 -12.09
CA ASN A 369 9.30 -2.10 -13.33
C ASN A 369 8.46 -1.77 -14.58
N ASP A 370 7.25 -1.22 -14.40
CA ASP A 370 6.38 -0.76 -15.47
C ASP A 370 5.65 0.55 -15.07
N PRO A 371 6.40 1.68 -14.96
CA PRO A 371 5.85 2.95 -14.50
C PRO A 371 4.86 3.56 -15.50
N TYR A 372 4.99 3.23 -16.79
CA TYR A 372 4.14 3.70 -17.89
C TYR A 372 3.54 2.51 -18.64
N PRO A 373 2.61 1.75 -18.03
CA PRO A 373 2.09 0.52 -18.62
C PRO A 373 1.40 0.78 -19.95
N ALA A 374 1.42 -0.17 -20.88
CA ALA A 374 0.72 -0.03 -22.17
C ALA A 374 -0.79 0.26 -22.00
N ILE A 375 -1.39 -0.30 -20.96
CA ILE A 375 -2.77 -0.01 -20.53
C ILE A 375 -2.73 0.36 -19.05
N LEU A 376 -3.10 1.60 -18.74
CA LEU A 376 -3.37 2.06 -17.39
C LEU A 376 -4.88 2.14 -17.18
N LYS A 377 -5.43 1.29 -16.33
CA LYS A 377 -6.82 1.38 -15.88
C LYS A 377 -6.89 2.32 -14.67
N VAL A 378 -7.81 3.28 -14.69
CA VAL A 378 -8.01 4.28 -13.64
C VAL A 378 -9.47 4.25 -13.19
N GLU A 379 -9.69 3.74 -11.97
CA GLU A 379 -11.03 3.55 -11.40
C GLU A 379 -11.66 4.91 -11.03
N ALA A 380 -12.97 5.07 -11.30
CA ALA A 380 -13.66 6.34 -11.14
C ALA A 380 -13.82 6.74 -9.66
N GLU A 381 -14.15 5.74 -8.81
CA GLU A 381 -14.35 5.89 -7.38
C GLU A 381 -13.07 6.32 -6.65
N GLY A 382 -11.91 6.02 -7.23
CA GLY A 382 -10.59 6.31 -6.70
C GLY A 382 -10.05 7.70 -7.04
N CYS A 383 -10.85 8.63 -7.56
CA CYS A 383 -10.37 9.97 -7.93
C CYS A 383 -9.90 10.80 -6.73
N ASP A 384 -8.93 11.67 -6.98
CA ASP A 384 -8.28 12.50 -5.96
C ASP A 384 -9.16 13.67 -5.52
N SER A 385 -9.88 14.25 -6.47
CA SER A 385 -10.82 15.35 -6.27
C SER A 385 -12.02 15.18 -7.19
N PHE A 386 -13.14 15.78 -6.79
CA PHE A 386 -14.38 15.72 -7.54
C PHE A 386 -15.26 16.95 -7.26
N ASN A 387 -16.20 17.20 -8.16
CA ASN A 387 -17.32 18.11 -7.95
C ASN A 387 -18.60 17.36 -8.26
N ASP A 388 -19.45 17.26 -7.24
CA ASP A 388 -20.81 16.75 -7.35
C ASP A 388 -21.75 17.94 -7.14
N VAL A 389 -22.76 18.11 -8.01
CA VAL A 389 -23.71 19.22 -7.89
C VAL A 389 -24.87 18.91 -6.96
N THR A 390 -24.94 17.67 -6.49
CA THR A 390 -25.89 17.19 -5.49
C THR A 390 -25.22 16.97 -4.13
N THR A 391 -26.03 16.89 -3.08
CA THR A 391 -25.53 16.70 -1.71
C THR A 391 -25.55 15.23 -1.34
N GLY A 392 -24.47 14.75 -0.71
CA GLY A 392 -24.35 13.40 -0.19
C GLY A 392 -23.87 12.40 -1.24
N ASN A 393 -23.63 11.17 -0.80
CA ASN A 393 -23.31 10.02 -1.66
C ASN A 393 -24.51 9.07 -1.58
N SER A 394 -25.32 9.01 -2.63
CA SER A 394 -26.56 8.25 -2.71
C SER A 394 -26.36 6.75 -2.47
N GLY A 395 -25.18 6.23 -2.78
CA GLY A 395 -24.80 4.86 -2.44
C GLY A 395 -24.28 4.68 -1.02
N ASN A 396 -23.72 5.73 -0.40
CA ASN A 396 -23.05 5.72 0.91
C ASN A 396 -22.04 4.56 1.06
N THR A 397 -21.46 4.13 -0.07
CA THR A 397 -20.44 3.09 -0.14
C THR A 397 -19.11 3.67 -0.60
N TYR A 398 -18.04 2.91 -0.41
CA TYR A 398 -16.67 3.22 -0.80
C TYR A 398 -16.02 4.41 -0.10
N ARG A 399 -16.57 5.63 -0.07
CA ARG A 399 -15.94 6.77 0.64
C ARG A 399 -16.94 7.83 1.10
N GLU A 400 -16.47 8.67 2.02
CA GLU A 400 -17.16 9.88 2.49
C GLU A 400 -17.14 10.97 1.39
N GLY A 401 -18.06 11.94 1.51
CA GLY A 401 -18.20 13.06 0.58
C GLY A 401 -19.44 12.97 -0.31
N ASN A 402 -19.55 13.89 -1.25
CA ASN A 402 -20.74 14.04 -2.10
C ASN A 402 -20.71 13.21 -3.38
N ILE A 403 -19.73 12.33 -3.59
CA ILE A 403 -19.65 11.56 -4.83
C ILE A 403 -20.45 10.27 -4.73
N ASP A 404 -21.42 10.12 -5.61
CA ASP A 404 -22.31 8.98 -5.70
C ASP A 404 -21.61 7.71 -6.17
N ILE A 405 -21.31 6.78 -5.25
CA ILE A 405 -20.61 5.52 -5.56
C ILE A 405 -21.41 4.32 -5.11
N VAL A 406 -21.55 3.33 -6.01
CA VAL A 406 -22.22 2.04 -5.74
C VAL A 406 -21.41 0.88 -6.30
N LYS A 407 -21.71 -0.34 -5.82
CA LYS A 407 -21.11 -1.57 -6.33
C LYS A 407 -21.45 -1.74 -7.81
N THR A 408 -20.47 -2.09 -8.64
CA THR A 408 -20.71 -2.34 -10.07
C THR A 408 -21.12 -3.78 -10.35
N ASN A 409 -21.97 -3.95 -11.36
CA ASN A 409 -22.28 -5.25 -11.99
C ASN A 409 -21.46 -5.48 -13.28
N ASP A 410 -20.52 -4.59 -13.61
CA ASP A 410 -19.61 -4.78 -14.75
C ASP A 410 -18.66 -5.96 -14.53
N SER A 411 -17.98 -6.34 -15.60
CA SER A 411 -16.94 -7.38 -15.58
C SER A 411 -15.87 -7.05 -14.55
N ASN A 412 -15.41 -8.09 -13.83
CA ASN A 412 -14.43 -8.02 -12.75
C ASN A 412 -14.87 -7.22 -11.50
N GLY A 413 -16.14 -6.82 -11.40
CA GLY A 413 -16.69 -6.16 -10.21
C GLY A 413 -15.99 -4.86 -9.84
N GLY A 414 -16.00 -4.52 -8.55
CA GLY A 414 -15.50 -3.24 -8.02
C GLY A 414 -16.64 -2.25 -7.74
N TRP A 415 -16.40 -0.98 -8.02
CA TRP A 415 -17.32 0.13 -7.78
C TRP A 415 -17.45 0.98 -9.04
N HIS A 416 -18.40 1.90 -9.04
CA HIS A 416 -18.50 2.92 -10.08
C HIS A 416 -19.14 4.18 -9.51
N VAL A 417 -18.87 5.32 -10.15
CA VAL A 417 -19.59 6.56 -9.90
C VAL A 417 -20.91 6.49 -10.64
N THR A 418 -22.03 6.63 -9.93
CA THR A 418 -23.38 6.58 -10.51
C THR A 418 -24.00 7.97 -10.56
N ALA A 419 -25.03 8.13 -11.38
CA ALA A 419 -25.81 9.36 -11.48
C ALA A 419 -24.99 10.63 -11.75
N ALA A 420 -23.76 10.52 -12.28
CA ALA A 420 -22.93 11.67 -12.58
C ALA A 420 -23.65 12.59 -13.57
N GLN A 421 -23.76 13.88 -13.28
CA GLN A 421 -24.62 14.84 -13.99
C GLN A 421 -23.82 15.94 -14.71
N ALA A 422 -24.49 16.66 -15.59
CA ALA A 422 -23.92 17.82 -16.26
C ALA A 422 -23.25 18.79 -15.25
N ASN A 423 -22.02 19.19 -15.57
CA ASN A 423 -21.09 20.03 -14.79
C ASN A 423 -20.39 19.33 -13.61
N GLU A 424 -20.61 18.03 -13.41
CA GLU A 424 -19.82 17.24 -12.47
C GLU A 424 -18.50 16.77 -13.08
N TRP A 425 -17.51 16.53 -12.23
CA TRP A 425 -16.22 16.06 -12.67
C TRP A 425 -15.50 15.24 -11.61
N MET A 426 -14.58 14.40 -12.08
CA MET A 426 -13.61 13.65 -11.28
C MET A 426 -12.21 13.93 -11.82
N GLU A 427 -11.22 14.03 -10.94
CA GLU A 427 -9.85 14.37 -11.31
C GLU A 427 -8.84 13.48 -10.59
N TRP A 428 -7.79 13.12 -11.32
CA TRP A 428 -6.67 12.30 -10.85
C TRP A 428 -5.38 13.07 -11.10
N LYS A 429 -4.53 13.12 -10.08
CA LYS A 429 -3.23 13.77 -10.15
C LYS A 429 -2.15 12.76 -10.55
N GLU A 430 -1.12 13.28 -11.21
CA GLU A 430 0.10 12.55 -11.55
C GLU A 430 -0.08 11.22 -12.28
N LEU A 431 -1.03 11.15 -13.22
CA LEU A 431 -1.17 9.98 -14.05
C LEU A 431 0.04 9.87 -15.00
N PRO A 432 0.66 8.68 -15.12
CA PRO A 432 1.77 8.46 -16.03
C PRO A 432 1.26 8.36 -17.47
N LEU A 433 1.38 9.46 -18.20
CA LEU A 433 1.07 9.53 -19.62
C LEU A 433 2.34 9.32 -20.44
N VAL A 434 2.20 8.64 -21.57
CA VAL A 434 3.29 8.39 -22.52
C VAL A 434 3.29 9.43 -23.63
N VAL A 435 4.21 9.32 -24.60
CA VAL A 435 4.26 10.24 -25.76
C VAL A 435 2.91 10.31 -26.51
N ASN A 436 2.21 9.19 -26.73
CA ASN A 436 0.91 9.16 -27.40
C ASN A 436 -0.12 8.39 -26.57
N ASN A 437 -1.19 9.07 -26.17
CA ASN A 437 -2.20 8.52 -25.30
C ASN A 437 -3.56 8.51 -25.98
N LYS A 438 -4.29 7.42 -25.80
CA LYS A 438 -5.73 7.33 -26.08
C LYS A 438 -6.49 7.08 -24.80
N PHE A 439 -7.56 7.83 -24.58
CA PHE A 439 -8.45 7.66 -23.45
C PHE A 439 -9.68 6.86 -23.89
N GLN A 440 -10.11 5.91 -23.06
CA GLN A 440 -11.36 5.19 -23.25
C GLN A 440 -12.16 5.17 -21.95
N ILE A 441 -13.42 5.57 -21.98
CA ILE A 441 -14.29 5.50 -20.81
C ILE A 441 -15.12 4.22 -20.82
N ARG A 442 -15.25 3.58 -19.66
CA ARG A 442 -16.18 2.48 -19.40
C ARG A 442 -17.39 3.04 -18.67
N TYR A 443 -18.55 3.02 -19.32
CA TYR A 443 -19.74 3.71 -18.84
C TYR A 443 -21.03 2.90 -19.05
N SER A 444 -22.09 3.30 -18.35
CA SER A 444 -23.47 2.84 -18.53
C SER A 444 -24.38 4.07 -18.52
N SER A 445 -25.33 4.19 -19.44
CA SER A 445 -26.27 5.32 -19.43
C SER A 445 -27.65 4.99 -20.01
N ASN A 446 -28.69 5.57 -19.40
CA ASN A 446 -30.08 5.53 -19.85
C ASN A 446 -30.47 6.70 -20.77
N GLN A 447 -29.57 7.64 -21.00
CA GLN A 447 -29.82 8.81 -21.83
C GLN A 447 -28.57 9.20 -22.60
N ALA A 448 -28.74 10.00 -23.67
CA ALA A 448 -27.57 10.58 -24.32
C ALA A 448 -26.89 11.54 -23.33
N ALA A 449 -25.56 11.48 -23.30
CA ALA A 449 -24.73 12.37 -22.51
C ALA A 449 -23.55 12.87 -23.36
N THR A 450 -22.83 13.84 -22.84
CA THR A 450 -21.54 14.24 -23.40
C THR A 450 -20.51 14.36 -22.30
N VAL A 451 -19.27 13.99 -22.61
CA VAL A 451 -18.13 14.09 -21.69
C VAL A 451 -16.96 14.74 -22.38
N LYS A 452 -16.01 15.24 -21.59
CA LYS A 452 -14.68 15.62 -22.09
C LYS A 452 -13.62 15.26 -21.07
N PHE A 453 -12.43 14.95 -21.56
CA PHE A 453 -11.23 14.96 -20.73
C PHE A 453 -10.55 16.31 -20.79
N SER A 454 -9.89 16.70 -19.70
CA SER A 454 -8.94 17.80 -19.67
C SER A 454 -7.62 17.27 -19.12
N VAL A 455 -6.50 17.69 -19.71
CA VAL A 455 -5.16 17.34 -19.22
C VAL A 455 -4.41 18.63 -18.91
N ASP A 456 -3.98 18.77 -17.65
CA ASP A 456 -3.38 20.01 -17.10
C ASP A 456 -4.22 21.27 -17.39
N GLY A 457 -5.54 21.14 -17.23
CA GLY A 457 -6.50 22.22 -17.49
C GLY A 457 -6.77 22.49 -18.97
N VAL A 458 -6.15 21.76 -19.90
CA VAL A 458 -6.43 21.88 -21.35
C VAL A 458 -7.46 20.84 -21.76
N ASP A 459 -8.63 21.30 -22.15
CA ASP A 459 -9.71 20.46 -22.65
C ASP A 459 -9.35 19.74 -23.95
N LEU A 460 -9.73 18.46 -24.02
CA LEU A 460 -9.88 17.72 -25.27
C LEU A 460 -11.28 17.96 -25.85
N GLY A 461 -11.53 17.38 -27.04
CA GLY A 461 -12.84 17.48 -27.67
C GLY A 461 -13.96 16.88 -26.83
N THR A 462 -15.15 17.49 -26.90
CA THR A 462 -16.37 16.92 -26.32
C THR A 462 -16.81 15.69 -27.11
N ILE A 463 -17.11 14.62 -26.39
CA ILE A 463 -17.45 13.31 -26.95
C ILE A 463 -18.91 12.99 -26.62
N ASN A 464 -19.65 12.55 -27.63
CA ASN A 464 -21.01 12.05 -27.46
C ASN A 464 -20.97 10.66 -26.84
N VAL A 465 -21.76 10.46 -25.79
CA VAL A 465 -21.93 9.20 -25.06
C VAL A 465 -23.30 8.62 -25.41
N PRO A 466 -23.37 7.57 -26.24
CA PRO A 466 -24.63 6.93 -26.63
C PRO A 466 -25.32 6.22 -25.45
N ILE A 467 -26.63 6.06 -25.56
CA ILE A 467 -27.44 5.25 -24.63
C ILE A 467 -27.01 3.79 -24.73
N THR A 468 -26.80 3.15 -23.59
CA THR A 468 -26.51 1.71 -23.49
C THR A 468 -27.63 0.92 -22.82
N GLY A 469 -28.36 1.55 -21.90
CA GLY A 469 -29.32 0.93 -20.99
C GLY A 469 -28.75 0.73 -19.57
N ASN A 470 -29.64 0.62 -18.59
CA ASN A 470 -29.26 0.63 -17.18
C ASN A 470 -28.42 -0.60 -16.81
N GLY A 471 -27.22 -0.39 -16.28
CA GLY A 471 -26.30 -1.47 -15.92
C GLY A 471 -25.73 -2.22 -17.13
N VAL A 472 -25.89 -1.68 -18.34
CA VAL A 472 -25.30 -2.21 -19.57
C VAL A 472 -24.04 -1.40 -19.87
N TRP A 473 -22.89 -2.04 -19.70
CA TRP A 473 -21.60 -1.37 -19.74
C TRP A 473 -20.95 -1.43 -21.13
N SER A 474 -20.55 -0.27 -21.63
CA SER A 474 -19.83 -0.12 -22.91
C SER A 474 -18.55 0.67 -22.75
N THR A 475 -17.62 0.46 -23.68
CA THR A 475 -16.35 1.20 -23.73
C THR A 475 -16.36 2.13 -24.94
N LEU A 476 -16.05 3.41 -24.71
CA LEU A 476 -16.08 4.45 -25.74
C LEU A 476 -14.73 5.17 -25.80
N ASP A 477 -14.26 5.43 -27.02
CA ASP A 477 -13.11 6.27 -27.29
C ASP A 477 -13.41 7.72 -26.89
N ALA A 478 -12.55 8.29 -26.04
CA ALA A 478 -12.72 9.60 -25.47
C ALA A 478 -11.60 10.58 -25.88
N GLY A 479 -10.92 10.29 -26.99
CA GLY A 479 -9.94 11.17 -27.61
C GLY A 479 -8.50 10.83 -27.25
N THR A 480 -7.59 11.62 -27.81
CA THR A 480 -6.15 11.37 -27.76
C THR A 480 -5.39 12.62 -27.33
N LYS A 481 -4.23 12.42 -26.69
CA LYS A 481 -3.31 13.51 -26.30
C LYS A 481 -1.87 13.03 -26.43
N SER A 482 -1.03 13.89 -27.00
CA SER A 482 0.41 13.62 -27.14
C SER A 482 1.27 14.62 -26.36
N PHE A 483 2.46 14.16 -25.98
CA PHE A 483 3.48 14.90 -25.22
C PHE A 483 4.86 14.69 -25.84
N ALA A 484 5.83 15.53 -25.48
CA ALA A 484 7.20 15.41 -25.97
C ALA A 484 7.95 14.20 -25.38
N SER A 485 7.57 13.77 -24.18
CA SER A 485 8.15 12.63 -23.48
C SER A 485 7.08 12.01 -22.58
N ASN A 486 7.40 10.85 -22.00
CA ASN A 486 6.62 10.34 -20.88
C ASN A 486 6.71 11.33 -19.70
N SER A 487 5.58 11.61 -19.06
CA SER A 487 5.49 12.58 -17.96
C SER A 487 4.23 12.34 -17.12
N LEU A 488 4.18 12.97 -15.95
CA LEU A 488 3.05 12.89 -15.02
C LEU A 488 2.12 14.08 -15.25
N HIS A 489 0.81 13.82 -15.28
CA HIS A 489 -0.19 14.85 -15.59
C HIS A 489 -1.42 14.76 -14.72
N THR A 490 -2.08 15.89 -14.51
CA THR A 490 -3.42 15.93 -13.92
C THR A 490 -4.44 15.70 -15.02
N VAL A 491 -5.31 14.71 -14.84
CA VAL A 491 -6.36 14.35 -15.80
C VAL A 491 -7.71 14.51 -15.13
N ARG A 492 -8.63 15.23 -15.79
CA ARG A 492 -10.00 15.42 -15.34
C ARG A 492 -10.96 14.84 -16.37
N LEU A 493 -11.99 14.13 -15.90
CA LEU A 493 -13.15 13.75 -16.69
C LEU A 493 -14.33 14.61 -16.24
N THR A 494 -14.94 15.34 -17.18
CA THR A 494 -16.10 16.19 -16.93
C THR A 494 -17.31 15.68 -17.70
N VAL A 495 -18.45 15.58 -17.02
CA VAL A 495 -19.75 15.37 -17.66
C VAL A 495 -20.24 16.73 -18.15
N VAL A 496 -20.30 16.91 -19.46
CA VAL A 496 -20.66 18.20 -20.09
C VAL A 496 -22.18 18.33 -20.19
N SER A 497 -22.88 17.25 -20.51
CA SER A 497 -24.34 17.22 -20.54
C SER A 497 -24.88 15.82 -20.25
N GLY A 498 -26.14 15.76 -19.82
CA GLY A 498 -26.82 14.51 -19.51
C GLY A 498 -26.41 13.92 -18.17
N SER A 499 -26.66 12.62 -18.01
CA SER A 499 -26.25 11.84 -16.83
C SER A 499 -25.83 10.43 -17.22
N LEU A 500 -24.87 9.87 -16.50
CA LEU A 500 -24.31 8.54 -16.76
C LEU A 500 -23.64 7.94 -15.51
N SER A 501 -23.45 6.63 -15.54
CA SER A 501 -22.59 5.89 -14.62
C SER A 501 -21.21 5.68 -15.27
N ILE A 502 -20.14 5.91 -14.51
CA ILE A 502 -18.75 5.81 -14.96
C ILE A 502 -18.01 4.83 -14.05
N ASN A 503 -17.52 3.74 -14.62
CA ASN A 503 -16.78 2.71 -13.89
C ASN A 503 -15.29 3.08 -13.79
N TYR A 504 -14.64 3.19 -14.95
CA TYR A 504 -13.23 3.55 -15.05
C TYR A 504 -12.96 4.18 -16.40
N PHE A 505 -11.75 4.70 -16.56
CA PHE A 505 -11.20 4.92 -17.90
C PHE A 505 -9.87 4.19 -18.06
N ASN A 506 -9.55 3.85 -19.30
CA ASN A 506 -8.24 3.36 -19.69
C ASN A 506 -7.46 4.49 -20.36
N ARG A 507 -6.19 4.61 -20.00
CA ARG A 507 -5.18 5.23 -20.85
C ARG A 507 -4.44 4.14 -21.59
N LEU A 508 -4.49 4.17 -22.93
CA LEU A 508 -3.74 3.29 -23.81
C LEU A 508 -2.52 4.03 -24.36
N ALA A 509 -1.37 3.37 -24.36
CA ALA A 509 -0.22 3.79 -25.17
C ALA A 509 -0.50 3.49 -26.65
N MET A 510 -0.20 4.44 -27.54
CA MET A 510 -0.36 4.31 -28.99
C MET A 510 0.98 4.31 -29.73
#